data_AF-A0A960LJ36-F1
#
_entry.id   AF-A0A960LJ36-F1
#
_cell.length_a   1.000
_cell.length_b   1.000
_cell.length_c   1.000
_cell.angle_alpha   90.00
_cell.angle_beta   90.00
_cell.angle_gamma   90.00
#
_symmetry.space_group_name_H-M   'P 1'
#
loop_
_entity.id
_entity.type
_entity.pdbx_description
1 polymer ?
#
loop_
_entity_poly.entity_id
_entity_poly.type
_entity_poly.pdbx_seq_one_letter_code
_entity_poly.pdbx_strand_id
1 'polypeptide(L)'
;MEVEEAFGIEIVDGEKTETPGHLIDLIFSKIGREPGRLVLPGLRAFYAFRKACLESGIGSRSEIKPTASLESLFPRRTRVRDWYRVGEIWGLKPWPDLRRPGALVLAVILLTLMPIIGWALTMAPEGRVLPLSFALWLTLLFLGTLLTRPFRNRFPKELNTVRDVVMHCLSYQPAIFLRNSESLNRQSIAVIVKRIVCRYCDPKDYREGAHFIRDLGLD
;
A
#
# COMPACT_ATOMS: atom_id res chain seq x y z
N MET A 1 11.55 18.25 -3.79
CA MET A 1 11.41 17.14 -2.81
C MET A 1 10.45 16.02 -3.24
N GLU A 2 9.12 16.20 -3.30
CA GLU A 2 8.20 15.06 -3.59
C GLU A 2 8.41 14.46 -5.00
N VAL A 3 8.73 15.30 -5.99
CA VAL A 3 9.06 14.85 -7.36
C VAL A 3 10.39 14.07 -7.38
N GLU A 4 11.39 14.53 -6.65
CA GLU A 4 12.70 13.87 -6.53
C GLU A 4 12.58 12.50 -5.87
N GLU A 5 11.78 12.40 -4.81
CA GLU A 5 11.44 11.14 -4.16
C GLU A 5 10.62 10.22 -5.08
N ALA A 6 9.64 10.78 -5.81
CA ALA A 6 8.78 10.05 -6.73
C ALA A 6 9.46 9.58 -8.02
N PHE A 7 10.65 10.07 -8.35
CA PHE A 7 11.42 9.58 -9.51
C PHE A 7 12.81 9.06 -9.14
N GLY A 8 13.24 9.24 -7.89
CA GLY A 8 14.56 8.86 -7.40
C GLY A 8 15.70 9.61 -8.12
N ILE A 9 15.46 10.89 -8.41
CA ILE A 9 16.39 11.80 -9.08
C ILE A 9 16.74 12.97 -8.15
N GLU A 10 17.92 13.55 -8.32
CA GLU A 10 18.32 14.79 -7.64
C GLU A 10 18.22 15.94 -8.65
N ILE A 11 17.41 16.95 -8.32
CA ILE A 11 17.27 18.17 -9.11
C ILE A 11 18.17 19.21 -8.45
N VAL A 12 19.20 19.64 -9.16
CA VAL A 12 20.13 20.65 -8.63
C VAL A 12 19.41 22.01 -8.67
N ASP A 13 19.52 22.80 -7.60
CA ASP A 13 18.84 24.11 -7.45
C ASP A 13 19.11 25.14 -8.60
N GLY A 14 20.06 24.85 -9.49
CA GLY A 14 20.32 25.63 -10.71
C GLY A 14 19.46 25.25 -11.93
N GLU A 15 18.77 24.11 -11.91
CA GLU A 15 17.89 23.63 -12.99
C GLU A 15 16.50 24.27 -12.84
N LYS A 16 16.35 25.52 -13.29
CA LYS A 16 15.08 26.26 -13.23
C LYS A 16 13.97 25.55 -14.01
N THR A 17 13.09 24.86 -13.30
CA THR A 17 11.87 24.28 -13.85
C THR A 17 10.71 25.22 -13.61
N GLU A 18 10.51 26.17 -14.52
CA GLU A 18 9.48 27.22 -14.37
C GLU A 18 8.06 26.72 -14.69
N THR A 19 7.95 25.61 -15.41
CA THR A 19 6.67 25.02 -15.85
C THR A 19 6.64 23.50 -15.64
N PRO A 20 5.45 22.89 -15.47
CA PRO A 20 5.31 21.44 -15.43
C PRO A 20 5.90 20.75 -16.67
N GLY A 21 5.81 21.38 -17.84
CA GLY A 21 6.40 20.90 -19.09
C GLY A 21 7.92 20.83 -18.99
N HIS A 22 8.58 21.88 -18.50
CA HIS A 22 10.03 21.87 -18.26
C HIS A 22 10.44 20.82 -17.24
N LEU A 23 9.63 20.61 -16.20
CA LEU A 23 9.86 19.55 -15.21
C LEU A 23 9.75 18.16 -15.84
N ILE A 24 8.73 17.92 -16.68
CA ILE A 24 8.56 16.67 -17.43
C ILE A 24 9.76 16.41 -18.33
N ASP A 25 10.21 17.43 -19.06
CA ASP A 25 11.32 17.33 -19.99
C ASP A 25 12.66 17.12 -19.25
N LEU A 26 12.85 17.77 -18.11
CA LEU A 26 14.01 17.55 -17.24
C LEU A 26 14.04 16.11 -16.72
N ILE A 27 12.93 15.61 -16.17
CA ILE A 27 12.80 14.23 -15.70
C ILE A 27 13.04 13.24 -16.85
N PHE A 28 12.45 13.51 -18.02
CA PHE A 28 12.65 12.69 -19.22
C PHE A 28 14.12 12.69 -19.66
N SER A 29 14.81 13.83 -19.60
CA SER A 29 16.24 13.93 -19.96
C SER A 29 17.17 13.19 -18.99
N LYS A 30 16.83 13.18 -17.70
CA LYS A 30 17.60 12.47 -16.66
C LYS A 30 17.38 10.95 -16.71
N ILE A 31 16.22 10.50 -17.19
CA ILE A 31 15.87 9.07 -17.23
C ILE A 31 16.04 8.44 -18.64
N GLY A 32 15.84 9.21 -19.72
CA GLY A 32 15.75 8.74 -21.11
C GLY A 32 17.07 8.44 -21.82
N ARG A 33 18.17 8.20 -21.11
CA ARG A 33 19.47 7.85 -21.73
C ARG A 33 19.60 6.38 -22.17
N GLU A 34 18.59 5.53 -21.97
CA GLU A 34 18.57 4.15 -22.50
C GLU A 34 17.30 3.88 -23.35
N PRO A 35 17.43 3.55 -24.65
CA PRO A 35 16.28 3.32 -25.53
C PRO A 35 15.82 1.85 -25.52
N GLY A 36 14.59 1.54 -25.06
CA GLY A 36 14.04 0.19 -25.24
C GLY A 36 12.63 -0.12 -24.70
N ARG A 37 11.65 -0.25 -25.60
CA ARG A 37 10.35 -0.96 -25.45
C ARG A 37 9.37 -0.48 -24.37
N LEU A 38 8.34 0.25 -24.79
CA LEU A 38 7.12 0.61 -24.03
C LEU A 38 6.53 -0.62 -23.29
N VAL A 39 6.70 -0.71 -21.97
CA VAL A 39 6.01 -1.73 -21.16
C VAL A 39 5.19 -1.02 -20.10
N LEU A 40 3.87 -1.25 -20.12
CA LEU A 40 2.91 -0.74 -19.15
C LEU A 40 3.40 -1.04 -17.71
N PRO A 41 3.45 -0.05 -16.79
CA PRO A 41 3.93 -0.24 -15.42
C PRO A 41 3.23 -1.40 -14.68
N GLY A 42 1.94 -1.61 -14.96
CA GLY A 42 1.15 -2.73 -14.45
C GLY A 42 1.70 -4.11 -14.82
N LEU A 43 2.20 -4.27 -16.04
CA LEU A 43 2.71 -5.56 -16.53
C LEU A 43 4.07 -5.89 -15.91
N ARG A 44 4.96 -4.89 -15.77
CA ARG A 44 6.25 -5.05 -15.06
C ARG A 44 6.04 -5.40 -13.60
N ALA A 45 5.14 -4.67 -12.92
CA ALA A 45 4.82 -4.93 -11.53
C ALA A 45 4.22 -6.32 -11.33
N PHE A 46 3.37 -6.77 -12.25
CA PHE A 46 2.88 -8.14 -12.27
C PHE A 46 4.01 -9.17 -12.45
N TYR A 47 4.94 -8.97 -13.38
CA TYR A 47 6.05 -9.90 -13.56
C TYR A 47 7.02 -9.92 -12.38
N ALA A 48 7.26 -8.77 -11.74
CA ALA A 48 8.03 -8.68 -10.50
C ALA A 48 7.35 -9.43 -9.35
N PHE A 49 6.05 -9.23 -9.15
CA PHE A 49 5.26 -9.98 -8.18
C PHE A 49 5.30 -11.49 -8.48
N ARG A 50 5.09 -11.89 -9.73
CA ARG A 50 5.14 -13.29 -10.16
C ARG A 50 6.50 -13.91 -9.93
N LYS A 51 7.59 -13.18 -10.19
CA LYS A 51 8.95 -13.62 -9.88
C LYS A 51 9.13 -13.84 -8.37
N ALA A 52 8.70 -12.89 -7.54
CA ALA A 52 8.76 -13.01 -6.08
C ALA A 52 7.94 -14.21 -5.56
N CYS A 53 6.77 -14.49 -6.15
CA CYS A 53 6.00 -15.70 -5.84
C CYS A 53 6.75 -16.98 -6.20
N LEU A 54 7.34 -17.05 -7.40
CA LEU A 54 8.11 -18.22 -7.84
C LEU A 54 9.35 -18.45 -6.97
N GLU A 55 10.08 -17.40 -6.60
CA GLU A 55 11.23 -17.45 -5.69
C GLU A 55 10.83 -17.85 -4.26
N SER A 56 9.61 -17.49 -3.84
CA SER A 56 9.04 -17.93 -2.57
C SER A 56 8.56 -19.39 -2.60
N GLY A 57 8.55 -20.04 -3.76
CA GLY A 57 8.00 -21.39 -3.97
C GLY A 57 6.47 -21.44 -3.99
N ILE A 58 5.82 -20.33 -4.33
CA ILE A 58 4.35 -20.20 -4.31
C ILE A 58 3.79 -20.36 -5.71
N GLY A 59 3.07 -21.46 -5.92
CA GLY A 59 2.41 -21.78 -7.17
C GLY A 59 3.37 -21.98 -8.34
N SER A 60 2.80 -22.30 -9.49
CA SER A 60 3.49 -22.46 -10.76
C SER A 60 3.32 -21.21 -11.63
N ARG A 61 4.18 -21.10 -12.65
CA ARG A 61 4.12 -20.01 -13.64
C ARG A 61 2.71 -19.86 -14.22
N SER A 62 2.02 -20.97 -14.49
CA SER A 62 0.67 -21.00 -15.09
C SER A 62 -0.45 -20.59 -14.14
N GLU A 63 -0.27 -20.75 -12.83
CA GLU A 63 -1.29 -20.43 -11.82
C GLU A 63 -1.29 -18.94 -11.47
N ILE A 64 -0.13 -18.30 -11.53
CA ILE A 64 0.01 -16.87 -11.23
C ILE A 64 -0.43 -16.05 -12.45
N LYS A 65 -1.72 -15.71 -12.49
CA LYS A 65 -2.35 -14.83 -13.48
C LYS A 65 -2.89 -13.56 -12.80
N PRO A 66 -3.07 -12.43 -13.52
CA PRO A 66 -3.64 -11.22 -12.91
C PRO A 66 -5.03 -11.44 -12.29
N THR A 67 -5.83 -12.33 -12.88
CA THR A 67 -7.17 -12.72 -12.40
C THR A 67 -7.16 -13.86 -11.38
N ALA A 68 -5.98 -14.44 -11.07
CA ALA A 68 -5.89 -15.50 -10.11
C ALA A 68 -6.25 -14.99 -8.71
N SER A 69 -7.02 -15.79 -7.98
CA SER A 69 -7.40 -15.47 -6.60
C SER A 69 -6.19 -15.58 -5.68
N LEU A 70 -6.02 -14.59 -4.79
CA LEU A 70 -5.01 -14.68 -3.74
C LEU A 70 -5.32 -15.82 -2.77
N GLU A 71 -6.60 -16.15 -2.55
CA GLU A 71 -6.96 -17.23 -1.65
C GLU A 71 -6.55 -18.60 -2.19
N SER A 72 -6.57 -18.79 -3.52
CA SER A 72 -6.09 -20.01 -4.17
C SER A 72 -4.56 -20.08 -4.21
N LEU A 73 -3.88 -18.95 -4.42
CA LEU A 73 -2.43 -18.90 -4.46
C LEU A 73 -1.77 -19.03 -3.08
N PHE A 74 -2.43 -18.54 -2.02
CA PHE A 74 -1.91 -18.54 -0.66
C PHE A 74 -2.82 -19.36 0.27
N PRO A 75 -2.54 -20.67 0.45
CA PRO A 75 -3.33 -21.56 1.29
C PRO A 75 -3.40 -21.07 2.74
N ARG A 76 -4.57 -21.19 3.38
CA ARG A 76 -4.82 -20.65 4.73
C ARG A 76 -3.78 -21.02 5.79
N ARG A 77 -3.19 -22.22 5.72
CA ARG A 77 -2.22 -22.72 6.72
C ARG A 77 -0.89 -21.97 6.68
N THR A 78 -0.44 -21.59 5.50
CA THR A 78 0.89 -20.97 5.29
C THR A 78 0.79 -19.51 4.85
N ARG A 79 -0.42 -19.03 4.57
CA ARG A 79 -0.74 -17.71 4.03
C ARG A 79 0.02 -16.57 4.68
N VAL A 80 0.04 -16.48 6.01
CA VAL A 80 0.69 -15.35 6.71
C VAL A 80 2.19 -15.32 6.38
N ARG A 81 2.87 -16.45 6.59
CA ARG A 81 4.30 -16.59 6.32
C ARG A 81 4.60 -16.33 4.84
N ASP A 82 3.87 -17.00 3.95
CA ASP A 82 4.12 -16.96 2.51
C ASP A 82 3.82 -15.56 1.94
N TRP A 83 2.80 -14.88 2.45
CA TRP A 83 2.44 -13.51 2.08
C TRP A 83 3.53 -12.50 2.43
N TYR A 84 4.04 -12.54 3.66
CA TYR A 84 5.11 -11.62 4.07
C TYR A 84 6.46 -11.98 3.41
N ARG A 85 6.73 -13.26 3.16
CA ARG A 85 7.92 -13.69 2.39
C ARG A 85 7.92 -13.12 0.97
N VAL A 86 6.77 -13.15 0.27
CA VAL A 86 6.65 -12.50 -1.06
C VAL A 86 6.87 -11.00 -0.95
N GLY A 87 6.30 -10.35 0.07
CA GLY A 87 6.50 -8.93 0.33
C GLY A 87 7.97 -8.56 0.54
N GLU A 88 8.71 -9.37 1.29
CA GLU A 88 10.15 -9.20 1.52
C GLU A 88 10.97 -9.34 0.23
N ILE A 89 10.70 -10.38 -0.57
CA ILE A 89 11.41 -10.59 -1.84
C ILE A 89 11.06 -9.51 -2.86
N TRP A 90 9.80 -9.07 -2.90
CA TRP A 90 9.38 -8.04 -3.84
C TRP A 90 9.85 -6.64 -3.45
N GLY A 91 10.06 -6.39 -2.15
CA GLY A 91 10.75 -5.20 -1.63
C GLY A 91 9.95 -3.89 -1.67
N LEU A 92 8.65 -3.93 -1.97
CA LEU A 92 7.80 -2.73 -2.06
C LEU A 92 7.08 -2.43 -0.76
N LYS A 93 6.92 -1.13 -0.46
CA LYS A 93 6.19 -0.63 0.71
C LYS A 93 5.21 0.47 0.31
N PRO A 94 4.00 0.53 0.86
CA PRO A 94 3.45 -0.34 1.89
C PRO A 94 3.04 -1.72 1.35
N TRP A 95 3.36 -2.76 2.12
CA TRP A 95 2.86 -4.12 1.90
C TRP A 95 1.48 -4.26 2.53
N PRO A 96 0.48 -4.84 1.86
CA PRO A 96 -0.86 -4.92 2.44
C PRO A 96 -0.91 -5.86 3.64
N ASP A 97 -1.46 -5.39 4.75
CA ASP A 97 -1.64 -6.20 5.94
C ASP A 97 -2.85 -7.15 5.84
N LEU A 98 -2.69 -8.34 6.41
CA LEU A 98 -3.78 -9.31 6.53
C LEU A 98 -4.77 -8.88 7.63
N ARG A 99 -6.07 -9.04 7.36
CA ARG A 99 -7.16 -8.74 8.30
C ARG A 99 -7.50 -9.94 9.18
N ARG A 100 -8.05 -9.64 10.36
CA ARG A 100 -8.61 -10.64 11.29
C ARG A 100 -9.95 -11.16 10.75
N PRO A 101 -10.28 -12.44 10.93
CA PRO A 101 -11.60 -12.95 10.61
C PRO A 101 -12.66 -12.25 11.47
N GLY A 102 -13.78 -11.83 10.85
CA GLY A 102 -14.82 -11.04 11.51
C GLY A 102 -15.45 -11.72 12.73
N ALA A 103 -15.57 -13.05 12.72
CA ALA A 103 -16.05 -13.82 13.87
C ALA A 103 -15.17 -13.65 15.11
N LEU A 104 -13.86 -13.50 14.91
CA LEU A 104 -12.90 -13.30 16.00
C LEU A 104 -13.00 -11.87 16.55
N VAL A 105 -13.21 -10.89 15.66
CA VAL A 105 -13.51 -9.51 16.09
C VAL A 105 -14.80 -9.48 16.90
N LEU A 106 -15.85 -10.17 16.45
CA LEU A 106 -17.12 -10.27 17.18
C LEU A 106 -16.95 -10.98 18.53
N ALA A 107 -16.19 -12.09 18.58
CA ALA A 107 -15.93 -12.80 19.83
C ALA A 107 -15.19 -11.92 20.85
N VAL A 108 -14.20 -11.13 20.40
CA VAL A 108 -13.54 -10.15 21.25
C VAL A 108 -14.53 -9.09 21.73
N ILE A 109 -15.37 -8.54 20.85
CA ILE A 109 -16.40 -7.55 21.23
C ILE A 109 -17.37 -8.13 22.29
N LEU A 110 -17.88 -9.35 22.08
CA LEU A 110 -18.77 -10.01 23.04
C LEU A 110 -18.07 -10.26 24.39
N LEU A 111 -16.81 -10.70 24.37
CA LEU A 111 -15.99 -10.86 25.57
C LEU A 111 -15.79 -9.53 26.30
N THR A 112 -15.67 -8.41 25.57
CA THR A 112 -15.57 -7.08 26.16
C THR A 112 -16.88 -6.57 26.78
N LEU A 113 -18.03 -6.97 26.22
CA LEU A 113 -19.35 -6.52 26.71
C LEU A 113 -19.83 -7.30 27.94
N MET A 114 -19.45 -8.58 28.09
CA MET A 114 -19.86 -9.45 29.20
C MET A 114 -19.69 -8.84 30.61
N PRO A 115 -18.53 -8.27 30.98
CA PRO A 115 -18.36 -7.68 32.30
C PRO A 115 -19.03 -6.33 32.46
N ILE A 116 -19.25 -5.58 31.37
CA ILE A 116 -20.05 -4.34 31.41
C ILE A 116 -21.50 -4.68 31.77
N ILE A 117 -22.04 -5.73 31.16
CA ILE A 117 -23.39 -6.25 31.45
C ILE A 117 -23.46 -6.80 32.89
N GLY A 118 -22.46 -7.59 33.31
CA GLY A 118 -22.40 -8.11 34.67
C GLY A 118 -22.33 -7.00 35.73
N TRP A 119 -21.55 -5.94 35.47
CA TRP A 119 -21.49 -4.76 36.32
C TRP A 119 -22.85 -4.03 36.39
N ALA A 120 -23.48 -3.78 35.23
CA ALA A 120 -24.78 -3.13 35.17
C ALA A 120 -25.90 -3.92 35.87
N LEU A 121 -25.84 -5.25 35.86
CA LEU A 121 -26.83 -6.12 36.52
C LEU A 121 -26.64 -6.23 38.03
N THR A 122 -25.40 -6.07 38.51
CA THR A 122 -25.08 -6.31 39.92
C THR A 122 -25.33 -5.11 40.81
N MET A 123 -25.37 -3.88 40.28
CA MET A 123 -25.76 -2.62 40.96
C MET A 123 -25.41 -2.59 42.48
N ALA A 124 -24.24 -3.11 42.83
CA ALA A 124 -23.88 -3.37 44.21
C ALA A 124 -23.20 -2.11 44.78
N PRO A 125 -23.77 -1.47 45.80
CA PRO A 125 -23.30 -0.17 46.30
C PRO A 125 -21.96 -0.23 47.05
N GLU A 126 -21.41 -1.42 47.29
CA GLU A 126 -20.14 -1.59 48.01
C GLU A 126 -18.95 -1.63 47.05
N GLY A 127 -18.43 -0.44 46.71
CA GLY A 127 -17.40 -0.20 45.68
C GLY A 127 -16.00 -0.79 45.90
N ARG A 128 -15.84 -1.84 46.70
CA ARG A 128 -14.52 -2.44 47.02
C ARG A 128 -14.04 -3.50 46.01
N VAL A 129 -14.94 -4.11 45.23
CA VAL A 129 -14.60 -5.16 44.24
C VAL A 129 -14.40 -4.65 42.81
N LEU A 130 -14.64 -3.35 42.59
CA LEU A 130 -14.54 -2.67 41.28
C LEU A 130 -13.14 -2.67 40.65
N PRO A 131 -12.04 -2.33 41.36
CA PRO A 131 -10.75 -2.20 40.71
C PRO A 131 -10.16 -3.55 40.30
N LEU A 132 -10.37 -4.61 41.11
CA LEU A 132 -9.83 -5.95 40.84
C LEU A 132 -10.50 -6.60 39.61
N SER A 133 -11.83 -6.46 39.51
CA SER A 133 -12.61 -6.99 38.37
C SER A 133 -12.28 -6.25 37.07
N PHE A 134 -12.11 -4.94 37.13
CA PHE A 134 -11.69 -4.14 35.98
C PHE A 134 -10.26 -4.47 35.51
N ALA A 135 -9.32 -4.62 36.46
CA ALA A 135 -7.95 -5.02 36.14
C ALA A 135 -7.89 -6.43 35.53
N LEU A 136 -8.64 -7.39 36.08
CA LEU A 136 -8.74 -8.74 35.53
C LEU A 136 -9.33 -8.73 34.11
N TRP A 137 -10.36 -7.91 33.87
CA TRP A 137 -10.95 -7.74 32.55
C TRP A 137 -9.97 -7.15 31.53
N LEU A 138 -9.27 -6.07 31.88
CA LEU A 138 -8.24 -5.47 31.01
C LEU A 138 -7.14 -6.48 30.68
N THR A 139 -6.75 -7.30 31.65
CA THR A 139 -5.73 -8.35 31.47
C THR A 139 -6.22 -9.43 30.50
N LEU A 140 -7.47 -9.88 30.64
CA LEU A 140 -8.08 -10.85 29.72
C LEU A 140 -8.24 -10.29 28.31
N LEU A 141 -8.61 -9.01 28.19
CA LEU A 141 -8.73 -8.30 26.91
C LEU A 141 -7.36 -8.19 26.24
N PHE A 142 -6.35 -7.72 26.96
CA PHE A 142 -4.97 -7.62 26.48
C PHE A 142 -4.45 -8.98 26.03
N LEU A 143 -4.61 -10.01 26.87
CA LEU A 143 -4.19 -11.37 26.56
C LEU A 143 -4.95 -11.93 25.35
N GLY A 144 -6.26 -11.70 25.26
CA GLY A 144 -7.07 -12.07 24.11
C GLY A 144 -6.60 -11.38 22.82
N THR A 145 -6.25 -10.10 22.87
CA THR A 145 -5.73 -9.42 21.67
C THR A 145 -4.36 -9.92 21.24
N LEU A 146 -3.48 -10.28 22.19
CA LEU A 146 -2.18 -10.89 21.93
C LEU A 146 -2.31 -12.29 21.34
N LEU A 147 -3.14 -13.13 21.95
CA LEU A 147 -3.38 -14.50 21.50
C LEU A 147 -4.04 -14.54 20.12
N THR A 148 -4.78 -13.49 19.74
CA THR A 148 -5.52 -13.41 18.48
C THR A 148 -4.77 -12.67 17.36
N ARG A 149 -3.62 -12.04 17.65
CA ARG A 149 -2.70 -11.50 16.63
C ARG A 149 -2.30 -12.51 15.54
N PRO A 150 -1.90 -13.76 15.85
CA PRO A 150 -1.51 -14.73 14.82
C PRO A 150 -2.66 -15.17 13.89
N PHE A 151 -3.92 -14.85 14.23
CA PHE A 151 -5.09 -15.21 13.43
C PHE A 151 -5.41 -14.21 12.32
N ARG A 152 -4.53 -13.24 12.03
CA ARG A 152 -4.64 -12.35 10.86
C ARG A 152 -4.32 -13.12 9.57
N ASN A 153 -5.28 -13.89 9.07
CA ASN A 153 -5.09 -14.79 7.92
C ASN A 153 -6.07 -14.54 6.76
N ARG A 154 -6.76 -13.41 6.71
CA ARG A 154 -7.64 -13.06 5.59
C ARG A 154 -7.09 -11.88 4.81
N PHE A 155 -7.23 -11.94 3.49
CA PHE A 155 -6.97 -10.78 2.65
C PHE A 155 -8.07 -9.72 2.88
N PRO A 156 -7.74 -8.42 2.79
CA PRO A 156 -8.73 -7.36 2.72
C PRO A 156 -9.70 -7.62 1.54
N LYS A 157 -10.97 -7.22 1.67
CA LYS A 157 -11.99 -7.47 0.61
C LYS A 157 -11.66 -6.74 -0.70
N GLU A 158 -10.85 -5.70 -0.58
CA GLU A 158 -10.35 -4.87 -1.66
C GLU A 158 -9.23 -5.56 -2.46
N LEU A 159 -8.66 -6.66 -1.94
CA LEU A 159 -7.54 -7.41 -2.52
C LEU A 159 -7.93 -8.88 -2.74
N ASN A 160 -8.67 -9.16 -3.80
CA ASN A 160 -9.11 -10.55 -4.09
C ASN A 160 -8.19 -11.24 -5.10
N THR A 161 -7.61 -10.48 -6.02
CA THR A 161 -6.80 -11.00 -7.13
C THR A 161 -5.37 -10.48 -7.09
N VAL A 162 -4.48 -11.15 -7.81
CA VAL A 162 -3.09 -10.69 -8.01
C VAL A 162 -3.05 -9.27 -8.59
N ARG A 163 -3.94 -8.95 -9.53
CA ARG A 163 -4.06 -7.62 -10.12
C ARG A 163 -4.31 -6.57 -9.03
N ASP A 164 -5.19 -6.84 -8.08
CA ASP A 164 -5.56 -5.87 -7.05
C ASP A 164 -4.35 -5.53 -6.17
N VAL A 165 -3.54 -6.53 -5.80
CA VAL A 165 -2.30 -6.33 -5.05
C VAL A 165 -1.32 -5.48 -5.84
N VAL A 166 -1.11 -5.84 -7.10
CA VAL A 166 -0.20 -5.12 -8.00
C VAL A 166 -0.62 -3.66 -8.17
N MET A 167 -1.91 -3.41 -8.39
CA MET A 167 -2.46 -2.07 -8.53
C MET A 167 -2.42 -1.29 -7.22
N HIS A 168 -2.67 -1.95 -6.08
CA HIS A 168 -2.53 -1.35 -4.76
C HIS A 168 -1.09 -0.88 -4.54
N CYS A 169 -0.09 -1.74 -4.69
CA CYS A 169 1.32 -1.36 -4.52
C CYS A 169 1.74 -0.26 -5.52
N LEU A 170 1.30 -0.33 -6.78
CA LEU A 170 1.55 0.71 -7.78
C LEU A 170 0.93 2.06 -7.44
N SER A 171 -0.20 2.08 -6.73
CA SER A 171 -0.85 3.33 -6.33
C SER A 171 -0.03 4.12 -5.30
N TYR A 172 0.76 3.43 -4.49
CA TYR A 172 1.63 4.04 -3.47
C TYR A 172 3.06 4.32 -3.98
N GLN A 173 3.60 3.47 -4.86
CA GLN A 173 4.96 3.62 -5.39
C GLN A 173 5.02 3.47 -6.91
N PRO A 174 4.47 4.43 -7.68
CA PRO A 174 4.58 4.40 -9.15
C PRO A 174 6.05 4.53 -9.60
N ALA A 175 6.83 5.31 -8.86
CA ALA A 175 8.26 5.61 -9.03
C ALA A 175 9.15 4.39 -9.33
N ILE A 176 9.06 3.36 -8.48
CA ILE A 176 9.99 2.23 -8.47
C ILE A 176 9.89 1.39 -9.75
N PHE A 177 8.69 1.30 -10.32
CA PHE A 177 8.46 0.56 -11.56
C PHE A 177 8.79 1.35 -12.82
N LEU A 178 8.96 2.66 -12.67
CA LEU A 178 9.33 3.56 -13.75
C LEU A 178 10.86 3.70 -13.83
N ARG A 179 11.53 3.75 -12.67
CA ARG A 179 13.00 3.88 -12.54
C ARG A 179 13.78 2.78 -13.26
N ASN A 180 13.26 1.56 -13.28
CA ASN A 180 13.87 0.42 -13.97
C ASN A 180 13.26 0.15 -15.36
N SER A 181 12.51 1.12 -15.92
CA SER A 181 11.96 1.01 -17.26
C SER A 181 12.82 1.70 -18.31
N GLU A 182 13.44 0.89 -19.17
CA GLU A 182 14.01 1.27 -20.48
C GLU A 182 13.00 2.01 -21.42
N SER A 183 11.81 2.37 -20.94
CA SER A 183 10.74 2.98 -21.74
C SER A 183 9.82 3.93 -20.98
N LEU A 184 10.42 4.77 -20.16
CA LEU A 184 9.75 5.99 -19.73
C LEU A 184 9.49 6.87 -20.95
N ASN A 185 8.24 6.89 -21.41
CA ASN A 185 7.77 7.84 -22.41
C ASN A 185 7.38 9.15 -21.72
N ARG A 186 7.64 10.29 -22.38
CA ARG A 186 7.28 11.65 -21.92
C ARG A 186 5.83 11.73 -21.43
N GLN A 187 4.91 11.03 -22.11
CA GLN A 187 3.49 10.98 -21.74
C GLN A 187 3.24 10.34 -20.38
N SER A 188 3.96 9.27 -20.03
CA SER A 188 3.83 8.60 -18.72
C SER A 188 4.35 9.48 -17.59
N ILE A 189 5.45 10.20 -17.84
CA ILE A 189 6.00 11.20 -16.91
C ILE A 189 4.99 12.33 -16.72
N ALA A 190 4.40 12.83 -17.80
CA ALA A 190 3.39 13.90 -17.76
C ALA A 190 2.19 13.53 -16.88
N VAL A 191 1.68 12.30 -16.96
CA VAL A 191 0.56 11.85 -16.11
C VAL A 191 0.92 11.87 -14.62
N ILE A 192 2.16 11.52 -14.28
CA ILE A 192 2.61 11.44 -12.89
C ILE A 192 2.93 12.82 -12.35
N VAL A 193 3.65 13.65 -13.12
CA VAL A 193 3.89 15.05 -12.79
C VAL A 193 2.57 15.78 -12.63
N LYS A 194 1.61 15.60 -13.55
CA LYS A 194 0.26 16.13 -13.41
C LYS A 194 -0.38 15.72 -12.09
N ARG A 195 -0.31 14.43 -11.74
CA ARG A 195 -0.89 13.93 -10.49
C ARG A 195 -0.25 14.57 -9.25
N ILE A 196 1.06 14.75 -9.24
CA ILE A 196 1.79 15.37 -8.13
C ILE A 196 1.40 16.84 -8.03
N VAL A 197 1.48 17.58 -9.13
CA VAL A 197 1.16 19.02 -9.18
C VAL A 197 -0.31 19.28 -8.80
N CYS A 198 -1.25 18.45 -9.26
CA CYS A 198 -2.67 18.56 -8.90
C CYS A 198 -2.98 18.21 -7.43
N ARG A 199 -2.01 17.79 -6.62
CA ARG A 199 -2.19 17.75 -5.15
C ARG A 199 -2.14 19.14 -4.53
N TYR A 200 -1.47 20.07 -5.20
CA TYR A 200 -1.19 21.41 -4.69
C TYR A 200 -1.95 22.50 -5.46
N CYS A 201 -2.52 22.19 -6.62
CA CYS A 201 -3.37 23.11 -7.40
C CYS A 201 -4.69 22.44 -7.82
N ASP A 202 -5.69 23.24 -8.22
CA ASP A 202 -6.93 22.70 -8.79
C ASP A 202 -6.62 21.97 -10.12
N PRO A 203 -7.12 20.75 -10.34
CA PRO A 203 -6.96 20.03 -11.60
C PRO A 203 -7.41 20.80 -12.85
N LYS A 204 -8.31 21.78 -12.72
CA LYS A 204 -8.80 22.62 -13.82
C LYS A 204 -7.78 23.64 -14.29
N ASP A 205 -6.87 24.06 -13.42
CA ASP A 205 -5.88 25.10 -13.70
C ASP A 205 -4.57 24.51 -14.23
N TYR A 206 -4.41 23.18 -14.14
CA TYR A 206 -3.23 22.48 -14.64
C TYR A 206 -3.08 22.60 -16.17
N ARG A 207 -1.97 23.18 -16.59
CA ARG A 207 -1.48 23.14 -17.99
C ARG A 207 0.03 22.88 -17.99
N GLU A 208 0.53 22.13 -18.96
CA GLU A 208 1.97 21.85 -19.06
C GLU A 208 2.81 23.13 -19.20
N GLY A 209 2.26 24.17 -19.84
CA GLY A 209 2.92 25.48 -19.96
C GLY A 209 2.60 26.48 -18.85
N ALA A 210 1.83 26.10 -17.82
CA ALA A 210 1.52 27.01 -16.72
C ALA A 210 2.76 27.26 -15.87
N HIS A 211 3.00 28.51 -15.49
CA HIS A 211 4.12 28.86 -14.63
C HIS A 211 3.82 28.46 -13.18
N PHE A 212 4.72 27.73 -12.51
CA PHE A 212 4.49 27.23 -11.15
C PHE A 212 4.12 28.35 -10.16
N ILE A 213 4.93 29.40 -10.10
CA ILE A 213 4.70 30.53 -9.18
C ILE A 213 3.53 31.41 -9.64
N ARG A 214 3.51 31.83 -10.93
CA ARG A 214 2.57 32.86 -11.41
C ARG A 214 1.15 32.35 -11.69
N ASP A 215 1.03 31.13 -12.21
CA ASP A 215 -0.24 30.60 -12.69
C ASP A 215 -0.82 29.53 -11.75
N LEU A 216 0.04 28.76 -11.07
CA LEU A 216 -0.37 27.67 -10.16
C LEU A 216 -0.25 28.04 -8.68
N GLY A 217 0.41 29.17 -8.35
CA GLY A 217 0.59 29.66 -6.99
C GLY A 217 1.49 28.75 -6.12
N LEU A 218 2.42 28.03 -6.74
CA LEU A 218 3.33 27.09 -6.09
C LEU A 218 4.69 27.75 -5.87
N ASP A 219 5.10 27.88 -4.61
CA ASP A 219 6.42 28.34 -4.14
C ASP A 219 7.26 27.16 -3.63
#